data_AF-A0A522VTH1-F1
#
_entry.id   AF-A0A522VTH1-F1
#
_cell.length_a   1.000
_cell.length_b   1.000
_cell.length_c   1.000
_cell.angle_alpha   90.00
_cell.angle_beta   90.00
_cell.angle_gamma   90.00
#
_symmetry.space_group_name_H-M   'P 1'
#
loop_
_entity.id
_entity.type
_entity.pdbx_description
1 polymer ?
#
loop_
_entity_poly.entity_id
_entity_poly.type
_entity_poly.pdbx_seq_one_letter_code
_entity_poly.pdbx_strand_id
1 'polypeptide(L)'
;MASFKKTVEETLWVDDRYDGRIKIYLESEEDVCIFGDHWFGAYQEKLHFESAENQEKPGDGGCRAVINKVGVASDHKIPAFGIVDRDTLLADDRHDLFWEIDDQRFHQARPYGERIHVLRRWELENYLLKAEAISAVMSPRKLRPPIPQVSCIDLLDEYAADLVDLTALTTFKMAEKQNTPSTEFGKHVSGAALCQEIHDHLNKAIPAKNYEDLEDDKAKILAFAENETDSVEHWNKLSRILDGKKALSRICEGLSKKHGIASLKPWGEMRGPLADKIASMDLIDIELIELMKSYSKP
;
A
#
# COMPACT_ATOMS: atom_id res chain seq x y z
N MET A 1 -21.03 -8.53 -35.52
CA MET A 1 -21.44 -8.15 -34.15
C MET A 1 -20.46 -7.16 -33.49
N ALA A 2 -19.87 -6.22 -34.24
CA ALA A 2 -18.92 -5.24 -33.72
C ALA A 2 -19.53 -3.86 -33.40
N SER A 3 -20.80 -3.63 -33.79
CA SER A 3 -21.43 -2.31 -33.72
C SER A 3 -22.01 -1.96 -32.35
N PHE A 4 -22.40 -2.95 -31.53
CA PHE A 4 -23.07 -2.71 -30.24
C PHE A 4 -22.09 -2.40 -29.10
N LYS A 5 -20.90 -3.02 -29.05
CA LYS A 5 -19.87 -2.70 -28.03
C LYS A 5 -19.40 -1.25 -28.14
N LYS A 6 -19.20 -0.78 -29.37
CA LYS A 6 -18.76 0.59 -29.64
C LYS A 6 -19.77 1.64 -29.16
N THR A 7 -21.07 1.36 -29.29
CA THR A 7 -22.14 2.27 -28.82
C THR A 7 -22.23 2.32 -27.30
N VAL A 8 -22.00 1.20 -26.59
CA VAL A 8 -22.00 1.19 -25.11
C VAL A 8 -20.80 1.96 -24.56
N GLU A 9 -19.61 1.75 -25.12
CA GLU A 9 -18.40 2.53 -24.76
C GLU A 9 -18.63 4.02 -25.02
N GLU A 10 -19.10 4.40 -26.22
CA GLU A 10 -19.42 5.80 -26.54
C GLU A 10 -20.47 6.42 -25.62
N THR A 11 -21.43 5.64 -25.11
CA THR A 11 -22.46 6.13 -24.17
C THR A 11 -21.89 6.35 -22.76
N LEU A 12 -21.02 5.44 -22.29
CA LEU A 12 -20.35 5.59 -20.98
C LEU A 12 -19.48 6.85 -20.92
N TRP A 13 -18.74 7.17 -21.99
CA TRP A 13 -17.94 8.40 -22.06
C TRP A 13 -18.79 9.67 -22.11
N VAL A 14 -19.98 9.57 -22.68
CA VAL A 14 -20.94 10.67 -22.70
C VAL A 14 -21.47 10.91 -21.28
N ASP A 15 -21.85 9.85 -20.56
CA ASP A 15 -22.30 9.94 -19.17
C ASP A 15 -21.20 10.48 -18.24
N ASP A 16 -19.94 10.05 -18.41
CA ASP A 16 -18.81 10.57 -17.63
C ASP A 16 -18.51 12.04 -17.88
N ARG A 17 -18.72 12.52 -19.12
CA ARG A 17 -18.64 13.96 -19.43
C ARG A 17 -19.77 14.76 -18.78
N TYR A 18 -20.93 14.14 -18.56
CA TYR A 18 -22.09 14.76 -17.93
C TYR A 18 -22.08 14.63 -16.40
N ASP A 19 -21.37 13.65 -15.82
CA ASP A 19 -21.16 13.50 -14.37
C ASP A 19 -20.50 14.76 -13.78
N GLY A 20 -19.68 15.46 -14.56
CA GLY A 20 -19.08 16.76 -14.20
C GLY A 20 -18.05 16.70 -13.07
N ARG A 21 -17.84 15.50 -12.48
CA ARG A 21 -16.84 15.21 -11.46
C ARG A 21 -15.52 14.79 -12.08
N ILE A 22 -14.46 14.97 -11.32
CA ILE A 22 -13.10 14.56 -11.69
C ILE A 22 -12.93 13.09 -11.34
N LYS A 23 -12.54 12.25 -12.31
CA LYS A 23 -12.31 10.82 -12.09
C LYS A 23 -10.99 10.58 -11.37
N ILE A 24 -11.01 9.78 -10.31
CA ILE A 24 -9.83 9.34 -9.57
C ILE A 24 -9.75 7.83 -9.67
N TYR A 25 -8.82 7.33 -10.49
CA TYR A 25 -8.62 5.91 -10.69
C TYR A 25 -7.65 5.35 -9.65
N LEU A 26 -8.07 4.26 -8.99
CA LEU A 26 -7.30 3.51 -7.99
C LEU A 26 -7.08 2.07 -8.47
N GLU A 27 -6.12 1.35 -7.90
CA GLU A 27 -5.72 0.04 -8.42
C GLU A 27 -6.78 -1.04 -8.23
N SER A 28 -7.53 -0.99 -7.13
CA SER A 28 -8.55 -1.98 -6.75
C SER A 28 -9.82 -1.37 -6.14
N GLU A 29 -10.90 -2.16 -6.08
CA GLU A 29 -12.14 -1.79 -5.37
C GLU A 29 -11.91 -1.55 -3.86
N GLU A 30 -10.94 -2.25 -3.28
CA GLU A 30 -10.61 -2.07 -1.87
C GLU A 30 -9.94 -0.70 -1.61
N ASP A 31 -9.08 -0.26 -2.53
CA ASP A 31 -8.49 1.07 -2.46
C ASP A 31 -9.55 2.16 -2.60
N VAL A 32 -10.53 1.95 -3.49
CA VAL A 32 -11.70 2.84 -3.64
C VAL A 32 -12.48 2.92 -2.33
N CYS A 33 -12.71 1.80 -1.65
CA CYS A 33 -13.40 1.82 -0.37
C CYS A 33 -12.61 2.63 0.68
N ILE A 34 -11.29 2.44 0.78
CA ILE A 34 -10.45 3.18 1.72
C ILE A 34 -10.41 4.68 1.39
N PHE A 35 -10.10 5.06 0.15
CA PHE A 35 -10.02 6.46 -0.25
C PHE A 35 -11.40 7.12 -0.27
N GLY A 36 -12.34 6.53 -1.00
CA GLY A 36 -13.63 7.12 -1.32
C GLY A 36 -14.61 7.07 -0.17
N ASP A 37 -14.74 5.93 0.50
CA ASP A 37 -15.78 5.74 1.53
C ASP A 37 -15.28 6.14 2.92
N HIS A 38 -14.04 5.77 3.27
CA HIS A 38 -13.51 5.98 4.61
C HIS A 38 -12.79 7.33 4.78
N TRP A 39 -11.88 7.71 3.87
CA TRP A 39 -11.00 8.86 4.08
C TRP A 39 -11.51 10.16 3.48
N PHE A 40 -12.06 10.11 2.27
CA PHE A 40 -12.38 11.30 1.47
C PHE A 40 -13.81 11.32 0.97
N GLY A 41 -14.76 10.71 1.71
CA GLY A 41 -16.19 10.74 1.40
C GLY A 41 -16.74 12.16 1.20
N ALA A 42 -16.19 13.15 1.93
CA ALA A 42 -16.54 14.56 1.78
C ALA A 42 -16.20 15.16 0.40
N TYR A 43 -15.35 14.50 -0.40
CA TYR A 43 -14.95 14.95 -1.73
C TYR A 43 -15.82 14.35 -2.85
N GLN A 44 -16.74 13.41 -2.56
CA GLN A 44 -17.53 12.69 -3.58
C GLN A 44 -18.46 13.58 -4.42
N GLU A 45 -18.76 14.79 -3.97
CA GLU A 45 -19.49 15.80 -4.76
C GLU A 45 -18.67 16.33 -5.94
N LYS A 46 -17.32 16.30 -5.84
CA LYS A 46 -16.39 16.83 -6.84
C LYS A 46 -15.53 15.76 -7.50
N LEU A 47 -15.18 14.74 -6.74
CA LEU A 47 -14.32 13.63 -7.15
C LEU A 47 -15.17 12.38 -7.27
N HIS A 48 -14.86 11.56 -8.26
CA HIS A 48 -15.46 10.25 -8.45
C HIS A 48 -14.36 9.20 -8.41
N PHE A 49 -14.29 8.44 -7.32
CA PHE A 49 -13.31 7.37 -7.14
C PHE A 49 -13.80 6.11 -7.86
N GLU A 50 -12.91 5.51 -8.66
CA GLU A 50 -13.24 4.33 -9.48
C GLU A 50 -12.06 3.35 -9.50
N SER A 51 -12.36 2.06 -9.38
CA SER A 51 -11.35 1.01 -9.51
C SER A 51 -10.91 0.87 -10.96
N ALA A 52 -9.61 0.68 -11.18
CA ALA A 52 -9.07 0.31 -12.47
C ALA A 52 -9.22 -1.19 -12.78
N GLU A 53 -9.67 -2.00 -11.81
CA GLU A 53 -9.92 -3.43 -12.02
C GLU A 53 -10.94 -3.67 -13.13
N ASN A 54 -10.65 -4.66 -13.96
CA ASN A 54 -11.58 -5.11 -14.97
C ASN A 54 -12.68 -5.97 -14.33
N GLN A 55 -13.93 -5.51 -14.38
CA GLN A 55 -15.09 -6.26 -13.85
C GLN A 55 -15.28 -7.63 -14.51
N GLU A 56 -14.84 -7.82 -15.76
CA GLU A 56 -14.92 -9.12 -16.46
C GLU A 56 -13.77 -10.08 -16.06
N LYS A 57 -12.68 -9.54 -15.50
CA LYS A 57 -11.52 -10.29 -15.01
C LYS A 57 -11.00 -9.67 -13.71
N PRO A 58 -11.63 -9.99 -12.57
CA PRO A 58 -11.16 -9.56 -11.26
C PRO A 58 -9.69 -9.99 -11.07
N GLY A 59 -8.81 -9.04 -10.73
CA GLY A 59 -7.35 -9.24 -10.67
C GLY A 59 -6.55 -8.82 -11.90
N ASP A 60 -7.18 -8.37 -12.99
CA ASP A 60 -6.55 -7.69 -14.15
C ASP A 60 -6.52 -6.15 -13.94
N GLY A 61 -6.35 -5.73 -12.68
CA GLY A 61 -6.18 -4.34 -12.26
C GLY A 61 -4.71 -3.92 -12.17
N GLY A 62 -4.44 -2.93 -11.32
CA GLY A 62 -3.09 -2.49 -11.00
C GLY A 62 -2.61 -1.25 -11.75
N CYS A 63 -1.40 -0.80 -11.45
CA CYS A 63 -0.81 0.44 -11.98
C CYS A 63 -0.98 0.66 -13.50
N ARG A 64 -0.75 -0.37 -14.33
CA ARG A 64 -0.91 -0.25 -15.79
C ARG A 64 -2.36 0.01 -16.20
N ALA A 65 -3.32 -0.59 -15.51
CA ALA A 65 -4.74 -0.35 -15.75
C ALA A 65 -5.12 1.10 -15.38
N VAL A 66 -4.61 1.60 -14.25
CA VAL A 66 -4.79 3.00 -13.83
C VAL A 66 -4.22 3.97 -14.87
N ILE A 67 -2.96 3.77 -15.29
CA ILE A 67 -2.31 4.61 -16.30
C ILE A 67 -3.10 4.61 -17.61
N ASN A 68 -3.56 3.44 -18.06
CA ASN A 68 -4.36 3.32 -19.28
C ASN A 68 -5.70 4.06 -19.15
N LYS A 69 -6.42 3.90 -18.04
CA LYS A 69 -7.71 4.60 -17.82
C LYS A 69 -7.53 6.12 -17.83
N VAL A 70 -6.49 6.64 -17.19
CA VAL A 70 -6.17 8.08 -17.22
C VAL A 70 -5.83 8.55 -18.64
N GLY A 71 -5.07 7.75 -19.40
CA GLY A 71 -4.78 8.02 -20.81
C GLY A 71 -6.05 8.13 -21.65
N VAL A 72 -6.95 7.15 -21.55
CA VAL A 72 -8.22 7.14 -22.27
C VAL A 72 -9.10 8.33 -21.85
N ALA A 73 -9.26 8.58 -20.55
CA ALA A 73 -10.01 9.75 -20.08
C ALA A 73 -9.46 11.06 -20.64
N SER A 74 -8.13 11.19 -20.74
CA SER A 74 -7.47 12.34 -21.36
C SER A 74 -7.82 12.49 -22.85
N ASP A 75 -7.81 11.40 -23.62
CA ASP A 75 -8.19 11.40 -25.04
C ASP A 75 -9.65 11.85 -25.22
N HIS A 76 -10.51 11.51 -24.24
CA HIS A 76 -11.90 11.94 -24.19
C HIS A 76 -12.12 13.30 -23.52
N LYS A 77 -11.07 14.04 -23.16
CA LYS A 77 -11.14 15.35 -22.47
C LYS A 77 -11.91 15.30 -21.14
N ILE A 78 -11.86 14.17 -20.46
CA ILE A 78 -12.42 13.98 -19.13
C ILE A 78 -11.30 14.27 -18.11
N PRO A 79 -11.52 15.17 -17.13
CA PRO A 79 -10.56 15.38 -16.05
C PRO A 79 -10.40 14.09 -15.24
N ALA A 80 -9.20 13.53 -15.26
CA ALA A 80 -8.89 12.30 -14.56
C ALA A 80 -7.48 12.30 -13.98
N PHE A 81 -7.35 11.68 -12.81
CA PHE A 81 -6.09 11.40 -12.15
C PHE A 81 -6.03 9.91 -11.76
N GLY A 82 -4.82 9.39 -11.62
CA GLY A 82 -4.55 8.04 -11.15
C GLY A 82 -3.71 8.06 -9.89
N ILE A 83 -3.96 7.14 -8.99
CA ILE A 83 -3.11 6.87 -7.82
C ILE A 83 -2.64 5.43 -7.90
N VAL A 84 -1.33 5.23 -7.76
CA VAL A 84 -0.69 3.91 -7.91
C VAL A 84 0.28 3.65 -6.77
N ASP A 85 0.46 2.38 -6.44
CA ASP A 85 1.41 1.93 -5.42
C ASP A 85 2.86 2.21 -5.85
N ARG A 86 3.75 2.37 -4.88
CA ARG A 86 5.17 2.65 -5.13
C ARG A 86 5.91 1.44 -5.68
N ASP A 87 5.47 0.24 -5.36
CA ASP A 87 6.07 -1.02 -5.81
C ASP A 87 5.99 -1.23 -7.33
N THR A 88 5.10 -0.51 -8.04
CA THR A 88 5.10 -0.45 -9.50
C THR A 88 6.44 0.05 -10.07
N LEU A 89 7.19 0.84 -9.31
CA LEU A 89 8.51 1.31 -9.70
C LEU A 89 9.52 0.17 -9.75
N LEU A 90 9.38 -0.85 -8.89
CA LEU A 90 10.18 -2.07 -8.99
C LEU A 90 9.80 -2.88 -10.23
N ALA A 91 8.50 -3.00 -10.52
CA ALA A 91 8.01 -3.73 -11.69
C ALA A 91 8.47 -3.11 -13.03
N ASP A 92 8.68 -1.79 -13.06
CA ASP A 92 9.16 -1.05 -14.23
C ASP A 92 10.69 -0.79 -14.22
N ASP A 93 11.46 -1.56 -13.43
CA ASP A 93 12.93 -1.47 -13.33
C ASP A 93 13.44 -0.05 -12.92
N ARG A 94 12.64 0.75 -12.18
CA ARG A 94 12.96 2.11 -11.68
C ARG A 94 13.45 2.13 -10.23
N HIS A 95 14.45 1.30 -9.94
CA HIS A 95 14.88 1.02 -8.56
C HIS A 95 15.39 2.27 -7.82
N ASP A 96 16.12 3.16 -8.49
CA ASP A 96 16.65 4.38 -7.85
C ASP A 96 15.53 5.26 -7.29
N LEU A 97 14.42 5.41 -8.04
CA LEU A 97 13.28 6.17 -7.59
C LEU A 97 12.48 5.41 -6.52
N PHE A 98 12.38 4.08 -6.65
CA PHE A 98 11.77 3.24 -5.61
C PHE A 98 12.47 3.40 -4.26
N TRP A 99 13.78 3.63 -4.22
CA TRP A 99 14.55 3.84 -2.99
C TRP A 99 14.72 5.31 -2.57
N GLU A 100 14.16 6.28 -3.31
CA GLU A 100 14.31 7.71 -2.99
C GLU A 100 13.56 8.10 -1.69
N ILE A 101 14.33 8.52 -0.67
CA ILE A 101 13.81 8.84 0.66
C ILE A 101 13.28 10.28 0.71
N ASP A 102 13.86 11.18 -0.07
CA ASP A 102 13.49 12.60 -0.17
C ASP A 102 12.16 12.76 -0.92
N ASP A 103 11.13 13.16 -0.18
CA ASP A 103 9.77 13.32 -0.70
C ASP A 103 9.67 14.35 -1.84
N GLN A 104 10.50 15.40 -1.81
CA GLN A 104 10.49 16.42 -2.83
C GLN A 104 11.10 15.87 -4.13
N ARG A 105 12.23 15.18 -4.04
CA ARG A 105 12.84 14.52 -5.21
C ARG A 105 11.94 13.44 -5.78
N PHE A 106 11.34 12.62 -4.92
CA PHE A 106 10.41 11.57 -5.31
C PHE A 106 9.24 12.12 -6.12
N HIS A 107 8.55 13.15 -5.62
CA HIS A 107 7.39 13.74 -6.29
C HIS A 107 7.73 14.57 -7.53
N GLN A 108 8.94 15.13 -7.60
CA GLN A 108 9.39 15.85 -8.80
C GLN A 108 9.70 14.90 -9.97
N ALA A 109 10.06 13.64 -9.70
CA ALA A 109 10.42 12.69 -10.74
C ALA A 109 9.25 12.32 -11.67
N ARG A 110 8.01 12.36 -11.18
CA ARG A 110 6.75 12.13 -11.94
C ARG A 110 6.89 11.06 -13.03
N PRO A 111 7.23 9.81 -12.65
CA PRO A 111 7.68 8.78 -13.60
C PRO A 111 6.63 8.42 -14.68
N TYR A 112 5.36 8.72 -14.41
CA TYR A 112 4.20 8.45 -15.25
C TYR A 112 3.44 9.74 -15.67
N GLY A 113 4.08 10.90 -15.56
CA GLY A 113 3.49 12.19 -15.91
C GLY A 113 2.70 12.86 -14.79
N GLU A 114 2.09 14.01 -15.09
CA GLU A 114 1.48 14.90 -14.06
C GLU A 114 0.14 14.41 -13.52
N ARG A 115 -0.51 13.45 -14.19
CA ARG A 115 -1.84 12.94 -13.82
C ARG A 115 -1.80 11.63 -13.06
N ILE A 116 -0.62 11.06 -12.84
CA ILE A 116 -0.43 9.82 -12.10
C ILE A 116 0.39 10.15 -10.87
N HIS A 117 -0.22 9.92 -9.70
CA HIS A 117 0.43 10.07 -8.41
C HIS A 117 0.91 8.70 -7.93
N VAL A 118 2.21 8.57 -7.74
CA VAL A 118 2.78 7.39 -7.08
C VAL A 118 2.78 7.65 -5.58
N LEU A 119 2.22 6.73 -4.79
CA LEU A 119 2.21 6.84 -3.34
C LEU A 119 3.64 6.95 -2.78
N ARG A 120 3.81 7.74 -1.70
CA ARG A 120 5.12 7.83 -1.02
C ARG A 120 5.46 6.56 -0.26
N ARG A 121 4.46 5.78 0.14
CA ARG A 121 4.62 4.49 0.80
C ARG A 121 4.52 3.35 -0.22
N TRP A 122 5.07 2.18 0.12
CA TRP A 122 5.13 0.99 -0.71
C TRP A 122 3.80 0.70 -1.40
N GLU A 123 2.73 0.58 -0.61
CA GLU A 123 1.35 0.40 -1.06
C GLU A 123 0.39 1.06 -0.06
N LEU A 124 -0.91 1.02 -0.36
CA LEU A 124 -1.95 1.58 0.50
C LEU A 124 -1.93 1.02 1.92
N GLU A 125 -1.63 -0.28 2.10
CA GLU A 125 -1.60 -0.91 3.42
C GLU A 125 -0.61 -0.25 4.38
N ASN A 126 0.47 0.35 3.87
CA ASN A 126 1.46 1.04 4.70
C ASN A 126 0.89 2.29 5.37
N TYR A 127 -0.12 2.93 4.78
CA TYR A 127 -0.83 4.05 5.41
C TYR A 127 -1.73 3.56 6.56
N LEU A 128 -2.06 2.26 6.61
CA LEU A 128 -2.86 1.65 7.68
C LEU A 128 -2.04 1.24 8.91
N LEU A 129 -0.71 1.27 8.82
CA LEU A 129 0.22 0.86 9.88
C LEU A 129 0.40 1.93 10.98
N LYS A 130 -0.70 2.52 11.46
CA LYS A 130 -0.69 3.50 12.57
C LYS A 130 -0.94 2.79 13.91
N ALA A 131 0.01 2.89 14.84
CA ALA A 131 -0.06 2.20 16.13
C ALA A 131 -1.33 2.58 16.92
N GLU A 132 -1.70 3.85 16.90
CA GLU A 132 -2.88 4.41 17.57
C GLU A 132 -4.17 3.83 16.98
N ALA A 133 -4.26 3.73 15.65
CA ALA A 133 -5.42 3.13 14.99
C ALA A 133 -5.52 1.64 15.28
N ILE A 134 -4.40 0.90 15.23
CA ILE A 134 -4.35 -0.52 15.60
C ILE A 134 -4.85 -0.71 17.05
N SER A 135 -4.35 0.08 18.00
CA SER A 135 -4.78 0.06 19.39
C SER A 135 -6.29 0.34 19.53
N ALA A 136 -6.80 1.37 18.84
CA ALA A 136 -8.21 1.75 18.85
C ALA A 136 -9.13 0.66 18.26
N VAL A 137 -8.67 -0.04 17.23
CA VAL A 137 -9.38 -1.16 16.61
C VAL A 137 -9.36 -2.39 17.53
N MET A 138 -8.26 -2.67 18.21
CA MET A 138 -8.16 -3.82 19.12
C MET A 138 -8.99 -3.66 20.39
N SER A 139 -9.04 -2.46 20.94
CA SER A 139 -9.69 -2.15 22.22
C SER A 139 -11.11 -2.72 22.37
N PRO A 140 -12.07 -2.49 21.45
CA PRO A 140 -13.43 -3.02 21.57
C PRO A 140 -13.54 -4.54 21.35
N ARG A 141 -12.53 -5.17 20.74
CA ARG A 141 -12.51 -6.62 20.48
C ARG A 141 -12.09 -7.42 21.71
N LYS A 142 -11.60 -6.76 22.76
CA LYS A 142 -11.21 -7.40 24.02
C LYS A 142 -12.31 -7.26 25.08
N LEU A 143 -12.96 -8.38 25.42
CA LEU A 143 -14.05 -8.40 26.40
C LEU A 143 -13.60 -8.24 27.87
N ARG A 144 -12.31 -8.47 28.18
CA ARG A 144 -11.79 -8.47 29.55
C ARG A 144 -10.47 -7.70 29.64
N PRO A 145 -10.26 -6.87 30.67
CA PRO A 145 -8.98 -6.22 30.92
C PRO A 145 -7.80 -7.22 31.02
N PRO A 146 -6.56 -6.76 30.75
CA PRO A 146 -6.21 -5.41 30.30
C PRO A 146 -6.60 -5.17 28.82
N ILE A 147 -7.01 -3.94 28.51
CA ILE A 147 -7.26 -3.49 27.14
C ILE A 147 -5.89 -3.43 26.45
N PRO A 148 -5.69 -4.10 25.30
CA PRO A 148 -4.45 -4.02 24.56
C PRO A 148 -4.13 -2.57 24.20
N GLN A 149 -2.88 -2.19 24.40
CA GLN A 149 -2.32 -0.95 23.85
C GLN A 149 -1.19 -1.36 22.92
N VAL A 150 -1.13 -0.71 21.76
CA VAL A 150 -0.06 -0.89 20.78
C VAL A 150 0.59 0.47 20.59
N SER A 151 1.89 0.53 20.83
CA SER A 151 2.72 1.71 20.62
C SER A 151 3.69 1.49 19.46
N CYS A 152 4.27 2.57 18.94
CA CYS A 152 5.32 2.46 17.92
C CYS A 152 6.56 1.70 18.43
N ILE A 153 6.85 1.77 19.74
CA ILE A 153 7.93 0.98 20.36
C ILE A 153 7.62 -0.51 20.29
N ASP A 154 6.39 -0.93 20.61
CA ASP A 154 5.99 -2.34 20.47
C ASP A 154 6.15 -2.82 19.02
N LEU A 155 5.80 -1.96 18.05
CA LEU A 155 5.93 -2.29 16.63
C LEU A 155 7.39 -2.44 16.19
N LEU A 156 8.26 -1.53 16.65
CA LEU A 156 9.69 -1.56 16.39
C LEU A 156 10.36 -2.78 17.04
N ASP A 157 10.13 -3.00 18.33
CA ASP A 157 10.81 -4.04 19.10
C ASP A 157 10.35 -5.45 18.70
N GLU A 158 9.06 -5.64 18.38
CA GLU A 158 8.50 -6.98 18.15
C GLU A 158 8.48 -7.39 16.67
N TYR A 159 8.40 -6.43 15.74
CA TYR A 159 8.15 -6.76 14.33
C TYR A 159 9.18 -6.18 13.36
N ALA A 160 9.82 -5.04 13.64
CA ALA A 160 10.60 -4.34 12.61
C ALA A 160 11.68 -5.20 11.95
N ALA A 161 12.49 -5.93 12.72
CA ALA A 161 13.57 -6.76 12.17
C ALA A 161 13.03 -7.82 11.18
N ASP A 162 11.98 -8.54 11.56
CA ASP A 162 11.37 -9.55 10.70
C ASP A 162 10.73 -8.94 9.45
N LEU A 163 10.14 -7.74 9.59
CA LEU A 163 9.53 -7.03 8.47
C LEU A 163 10.56 -6.50 7.48
N VAL A 164 11.72 -6.05 7.96
CA VAL A 164 12.87 -5.69 7.12
C VAL A 164 13.34 -6.91 6.33
N ASP A 165 13.51 -8.05 6.99
CA ASP A 165 13.93 -9.29 6.34
C ASP A 165 12.93 -9.77 5.27
N LEU A 166 11.63 -9.73 5.56
CA LEU A 166 10.58 -10.10 4.62
C LEU A 166 10.48 -9.12 3.43
N THR A 167 10.65 -7.83 3.69
CA THR A 167 10.64 -6.79 2.65
C THR A 167 11.86 -6.90 1.75
N ALA A 168 13.04 -7.18 2.32
CA ALA A 168 14.25 -7.45 1.55
C ALA A 168 14.07 -8.69 0.67
N LEU A 169 13.44 -9.75 1.18
CA LEU A 169 13.09 -10.91 0.36
C LEU A 169 12.14 -10.54 -0.80
N THR A 170 11.11 -9.72 -0.54
CA THR A 170 10.18 -9.26 -1.59
C THR A 170 10.93 -8.49 -2.68
N THR A 171 11.68 -7.45 -2.31
CA THR A 171 12.45 -6.61 -3.23
C THR A 171 13.46 -7.41 -4.04
N PHE A 172 14.24 -8.26 -3.38
CA PHE A 172 15.19 -9.16 -4.04
C PHE A 172 14.50 -10.05 -5.07
N LYS A 173 13.38 -10.72 -4.72
CA LYS A 173 12.67 -11.57 -5.69
C LYS A 173 12.07 -10.78 -6.85
N MET A 174 11.59 -9.56 -6.62
CA MET A 174 11.10 -8.69 -7.69
C MET A 174 12.21 -8.30 -8.66
N ALA A 175 13.39 -7.92 -8.14
CA ALA A 175 14.56 -7.62 -8.96
C ALA A 175 15.00 -8.83 -9.80
N GLU A 176 14.88 -10.04 -9.25
CA GLU A 176 15.16 -11.30 -9.96
C GLU A 176 14.02 -11.77 -10.88
N LYS A 177 12.97 -10.95 -11.04
CA LYS A 177 11.78 -11.25 -11.85
C LYS A 177 11.15 -12.61 -11.45
N GLN A 178 11.20 -12.91 -10.17
CA GLN A 178 10.62 -14.10 -9.55
C GLN A 178 9.34 -13.75 -8.79
N ASN A 179 8.45 -14.74 -8.68
CA ASN A 179 7.24 -14.59 -7.87
C ASN A 179 7.60 -14.32 -6.41
N THR A 180 7.06 -13.25 -5.84
CA THR A 180 7.25 -12.91 -4.43
C THR A 180 6.57 -13.95 -3.53
N PRO A 181 7.04 -14.15 -2.29
CA PRO A 181 6.39 -15.06 -1.36
C PRO A 181 5.00 -14.53 -1.01
N SER A 182 4.06 -15.45 -0.74
CA SER A 182 2.74 -15.07 -0.25
C SER A 182 2.83 -14.39 1.12
N THR A 183 1.74 -13.74 1.54
CA THR A 183 1.64 -13.12 2.86
C THR A 183 1.83 -14.12 4.00
N GLU A 184 1.57 -15.42 3.77
CA GLU A 184 1.69 -16.49 4.76
C GLU A 184 3.12 -16.95 5.03
N PHE A 185 4.06 -16.62 4.15
CA PHE A 185 5.45 -17.05 4.28
C PHE A 185 6.11 -16.49 5.56
N GLY A 186 6.84 -17.34 6.29
CA GLY A 186 7.57 -16.93 7.49
C GLY A 186 6.72 -16.46 8.68
N LYS A 187 5.38 -16.51 8.63
CA LYS A 187 4.50 -16.04 9.73
C LYS A 187 4.63 -16.80 11.06
N HIS A 188 5.23 -17.99 11.02
CA HIS A 188 5.29 -18.92 12.15
C HIS A 188 6.66 -18.93 12.86
N VAL A 189 7.65 -18.23 12.31
CA VAL A 189 9.01 -18.11 12.83
C VAL A 189 9.43 -16.64 12.91
N SER A 190 10.41 -16.29 13.74
CA SER A 190 11.00 -14.95 13.84
C SER A 190 12.52 -15.01 14.02
N GLY A 191 13.19 -13.86 13.87
CA GLY A 191 14.62 -13.71 14.09
C GLY A 191 15.43 -14.70 13.26
N ALA A 192 16.45 -15.32 13.87
CA ALA A 192 17.36 -16.24 13.17
C ALA A 192 16.64 -17.40 12.45
N ALA A 193 15.50 -17.88 12.97
CA ALA A 193 14.72 -18.93 12.32
C ALA A 193 14.06 -18.43 11.03
N LEU A 194 13.56 -17.19 11.03
CA LEU A 194 13.04 -16.54 9.82
C LEU A 194 14.16 -16.30 8.81
N CYS A 195 15.33 -15.80 9.24
CA CYS A 195 16.47 -15.61 8.34
C CYS A 195 16.87 -16.94 7.66
N GLN A 196 16.87 -18.05 8.41
CA GLN A 196 17.17 -19.37 7.85
C GLN A 196 16.09 -19.82 6.86
N GLU A 197 14.80 -19.63 7.17
CA GLU A 197 13.70 -19.98 6.25
C GLU A 197 13.78 -19.17 4.95
N ILE A 198 14.12 -17.88 5.03
CA ILE A 198 14.37 -17.02 3.86
C ILE A 198 15.53 -17.58 3.03
N HIS A 199 16.65 -17.93 3.67
CA HIS A 199 17.82 -18.46 2.98
C HIS A 199 17.52 -19.80 2.29
N ASP A 200 16.82 -20.71 2.97
CA ASP A 200 16.41 -22.00 2.42
C ASP A 200 15.46 -21.84 1.24
N HIS A 201 14.52 -20.89 1.34
CA HIS A 201 13.59 -20.55 0.25
C HIS A 201 14.31 -19.99 -0.97
N LEU A 202 15.28 -19.10 -0.77
CA LEU A 202 16.10 -18.54 -1.84
C LEU A 202 16.99 -19.60 -2.49
N ASN A 203 17.68 -20.44 -1.71
CA ASN A 203 18.52 -21.54 -2.22
C ASN A 203 17.74 -22.52 -3.10
N LYS A 204 16.46 -22.75 -2.77
CA LYS A 204 15.58 -23.59 -3.56
C LYS A 204 15.09 -22.90 -4.84
N ALA A 205 14.77 -21.61 -4.75
CA ALA A 205 14.17 -20.86 -5.86
C ALA A 205 15.20 -20.40 -6.90
N ILE A 206 16.37 -19.94 -6.46
CA ILE A 206 17.43 -19.37 -7.28
C ILE A 206 18.79 -19.95 -6.83
N PRO A 207 19.08 -21.22 -7.19
CA PRO A 207 20.31 -21.87 -6.75
C PRO A 207 21.56 -21.14 -7.27
N ALA A 208 22.60 -21.08 -6.43
CA ALA A 208 23.93 -20.55 -6.76
C ALA A 208 24.05 -19.02 -6.98
N LYS A 209 23.02 -18.24 -6.63
CA LYS A 209 23.14 -16.77 -6.57
C LYS A 209 23.74 -16.34 -5.23
N ASN A 210 24.63 -15.33 -5.28
CA ASN A 210 25.10 -14.66 -4.07
C ASN A 210 23.99 -13.76 -3.54
N TYR A 211 23.70 -13.85 -2.24
CA TYR A 211 22.63 -13.07 -1.60
C TYR A 211 23.14 -11.76 -1.01
N GLU A 212 24.30 -11.25 -1.47
CA GLU A 212 24.79 -9.92 -1.10
C GLU A 212 23.75 -8.82 -1.39
N ASP A 213 23.05 -8.91 -2.53
CA ASP A 213 21.98 -7.95 -2.89
C ASP A 213 20.84 -7.94 -1.85
N LEU A 214 20.61 -9.05 -1.13
CA LEU A 214 19.58 -9.12 -0.07
C LEU A 214 19.98 -8.24 1.12
N GLU A 215 21.24 -8.28 1.54
CA GLU A 215 21.74 -7.46 2.64
C GLU A 215 21.83 -5.98 2.22
N ASP A 216 22.14 -5.69 0.96
CA ASP A 216 22.05 -4.34 0.41
C ASP A 216 20.63 -3.78 0.46
N ASP A 217 19.62 -4.59 0.11
CA ASP A 217 18.22 -4.18 0.21
C ASP A 217 17.79 -3.96 1.66
N LYS A 218 18.25 -4.78 2.61
CA LYS A 218 18.04 -4.51 4.05
C LYS A 218 18.63 -3.17 4.47
N ALA A 219 19.85 -2.87 4.03
CA ALA A 219 20.50 -1.60 4.34
C ALA A 219 19.70 -0.40 3.78
N LYS A 220 19.19 -0.50 2.54
CA LYS A 220 18.33 0.53 1.93
C LYS A 220 17.00 0.69 2.67
N ILE A 221 16.38 -0.40 3.12
CA ILE A 221 15.14 -0.34 3.92
C ILE A 221 15.40 0.41 5.23
N LEU A 222 16.48 0.07 5.94
CA LEU A 222 16.85 0.72 7.20
C LEU A 222 17.21 2.20 7.01
N ALA A 223 17.76 2.57 5.85
CA ALA A 223 18.11 3.95 5.52
C ALA A 223 16.90 4.92 5.60
N PHE A 224 15.67 4.44 5.39
CA PHE A 224 14.47 5.29 5.47
C PHE A 224 14.27 5.93 6.84
N ALA A 225 14.66 5.23 7.91
CA ALA A 225 14.53 5.69 9.30
C ALA A 225 15.90 5.98 9.94
N GLU A 226 16.98 6.01 9.15
CA GLU A 226 18.32 6.22 9.66
C GLU A 226 18.43 7.58 10.35
N ASN A 227 18.94 7.56 11.58
CA ASN A 227 19.08 8.70 12.51
C ASN A 227 17.82 9.12 13.29
N GLU A 228 16.66 8.47 13.12
CA GLU A 228 15.48 8.82 13.94
C GLU A 228 15.51 8.16 15.31
N THR A 229 15.58 9.01 16.33
CA THR A 229 15.55 8.61 17.74
C THR A 229 14.13 8.56 18.32
N ASP A 230 13.19 9.30 17.73
CA ASP A 230 11.79 9.26 18.14
C ASP A 230 11.12 8.02 17.57
N SER A 231 10.48 7.21 18.42
CA SER A 231 9.88 5.94 17.99
C SER A 231 8.72 6.11 17.01
N VAL A 232 7.97 7.21 17.10
CA VAL A 232 6.83 7.47 16.22
C VAL A 232 7.35 7.83 14.83
N GLU A 233 8.30 8.74 14.75
CA GLU A 233 8.95 9.11 13.49
C GLU A 233 9.72 7.94 12.88
N HIS A 234 10.44 7.17 13.70
CA HIS A 234 11.16 5.98 13.23
C HIS A 234 10.21 4.97 12.60
N TRP A 235 9.13 4.60 13.30
CA TRP A 235 8.13 3.69 12.74
C TRP A 235 7.44 4.28 11.50
N ASN A 236 7.05 5.56 11.54
CA ASN A 236 6.42 6.24 10.42
C ASN A 236 7.28 6.22 9.16
N LYS A 237 8.59 6.45 9.29
CA LYS A 237 9.54 6.42 8.17
C LYS A 237 9.85 5.01 7.71
N LEU A 238 10.12 4.08 8.62
CA LEU A 238 10.42 2.68 8.29
C LEU A 238 9.23 2.03 7.55
N SER A 239 8.02 2.21 8.09
CA SER A 239 6.79 1.69 7.49
C SER A 239 6.48 2.25 6.11
N ARG A 240 7.17 3.29 5.62
CA ARG A 240 7.00 3.76 4.23
C ARG A 240 7.44 2.72 3.21
N ILE A 241 8.44 1.91 3.51
CA ILE A 241 9.07 1.03 2.52
C ILE A 241 8.94 -0.46 2.84
N LEU A 242 8.20 -0.82 3.88
CA LEU A 242 7.90 -2.22 4.16
C LEU A 242 6.90 -2.77 3.14
N ASP A 243 6.95 -4.07 2.87
CA ASP A 243 5.87 -4.78 2.18
C ASP A 243 4.61 -4.71 3.07
N GLY A 244 3.68 -3.82 2.73
CA GLY A 244 2.56 -3.41 3.58
C GLY A 244 1.58 -4.53 3.89
N LYS A 245 1.29 -5.39 2.91
CA LYS A 245 0.47 -6.59 3.02
C LYS A 245 1.10 -7.59 3.97
N LYS A 246 2.40 -7.90 3.80
CA LYS A 246 3.12 -8.79 4.73
C LYS A 246 3.21 -8.18 6.13
N ALA A 247 3.47 -6.88 6.23
CA ALA A 247 3.56 -6.16 7.49
C ALA A 247 2.24 -6.20 8.27
N LEU A 248 1.15 -5.78 7.64
CA LEU A 248 -0.18 -5.78 8.24
C LEU A 248 -0.58 -7.21 8.64
N SER A 249 -0.36 -8.19 7.77
CA SER A 249 -0.67 -9.59 8.04
C SER A 249 0.09 -10.16 9.23
N ARG A 250 1.40 -9.90 9.32
CA ARG A 250 2.26 -10.37 10.42
C ARG A 250 1.91 -9.70 11.76
N ILE A 251 1.71 -8.38 11.75
CA ILE A 251 1.32 -7.61 12.93
C ILE A 251 -0.04 -8.10 13.44
N CYS A 252 -1.04 -8.23 12.58
CA CYS A 252 -2.37 -8.72 12.94
C CYS A 252 -2.33 -10.14 13.55
N GLU A 253 -1.58 -11.07 12.95
CA GLU A 253 -1.43 -12.43 13.48
C GLU A 253 -0.69 -12.44 14.83
N GLY A 254 0.39 -11.66 14.94
CA GLY A 254 1.18 -11.52 16.17
C GLY A 254 0.32 -10.97 17.33
N LEU A 255 -0.39 -9.87 17.09
CA LEU A 255 -1.28 -9.25 18.07
C LEU A 255 -2.48 -10.16 18.40
N SER A 256 -3.01 -10.88 17.40
CA SER A 256 -4.06 -11.88 17.62
C SER A 256 -3.62 -12.95 18.62
N LYS A 257 -2.41 -13.51 18.44
CA LYS A 257 -1.84 -14.52 19.33
C LYS A 257 -1.55 -13.95 20.72
N LYS A 258 -0.86 -12.80 20.78
CA LYS A 258 -0.44 -12.15 22.02
C LYS A 258 -1.62 -11.78 22.91
N HIS A 259 -2.70 -11.27 22.31
CA HIS A 259 -3.86 -10.79 23.07
C HIS A 259 -5.07 -11.73 23.03
N GLY A 260 -5.00 -12.86 22.32
CA GLY A 260 -6.09 -13.83 22.18
C GLY A 260 -7.32 -13.24 21.49
N ILE A 261 -7.13 -12.45 20.43
CA ILE A 261 -8.21 -11.80 19.67
C ILE A 261 -8.29 -12.41 18.27
N ALA A 262 -9.09 -13.47 18.12
CA ALA A 262 -9.16 -14.24 16.88
C ALA A 262 -9.69 -13.42 15.67
N SER A 263 -10.51 -12.40 15.92
CA SER A 263 -11.05 -11.52 14.87
C SER A 263 -10.02 -10.60 14.23
N LEU A 264 -8.76 -10.60 14.68
CA LEU A 264 -7.66 -9.90 14.02
C LEU A 264 -6.98 -10.74 12.93
N LYS A 265 -7.16 -12.08 12.92
CA LYS A 265 -6.46 -12.97 11.97
C LYS A 265 -6.78 -12.72 10.50
N PRO A 266 -8.04 -12.42 10.11
CA PRO A 266 -8.36 -12.05 8.73
C PRO A 266 -7.87 -10.61 8.50
N TRP A 267 -6.57 -10.44 8.30
CA TRP A 267 -5.94 -9.13 8.21
C TRP A 267 -6.51 -8.25 7.07
N GLY A 268 -7.04 -8.86 6.00
CA GLY A 268 -7.78 -8.13 4.95
C GLY A 268 -9.04 -7.45 5.49
N GLU A 269 -9.80 -8.12 6.36
CA GLU A 269 -10.98 -7.53 7.01
C GLU A 269 -10.62 -6.40 8.01
N MET A 270 -9.33 -6.25 8.35
CA MET A 270 -8.87 -5.18 9.24
C MET A 270 -8.68 -3.85 8.52
N ARG A 271 -8.59 -3.84 7.18
CA ARG A 271 -8.28 -2.64 6.39
C ARG A 271 -9.34 -1.55 6.55
N GLY A 272 -10.63 -1.87 6.35
CA GLY A 272 -11.74 -0.93 6.57
C GLY A 272 -11.81 -0.38 8.00
N PRO A 273 -11.85 -1.23 9.06
CA PRO A 273 -11.82 -0.77 10.45
C PRO A 273 -10.61 0.10 10.80
N LEU A 274 -9.44 -0.17 10.23
CA LEU A 274 -8.25 0.67 10.40
C LEU A 274 -8.43 2.01 9.69
N ALA A 275 -8.90 2.00 8.45
CA ALA A 275 -9.17 3.21 7.67
C ALA A 275 -10.17 4.13 8.39
N ASP A 276 -11.25 3.58 8.94
CA ASP A 276 -12.22 4.29 9.78
C ASP A 276 -11.57 4.96 10.99
N LYS A 277 -10.73 4.21 11.72
CA LYS A 277 -10.05 4.77 12.90
C LYS A 277 -9.08 5.86 12.54
N ILE A 278 -8.30 5.67 11.48
CA ILE A 278 -7.38 6.66 10.95
C ILE A 278 -8.11 7.96 10.59
N ALA A 279 -9.24 7.88 9.86
CA ALA A 279 -10.05 9.06 9.54
C ALA A 279 -10.61 9.73 10.80
N SER A 280 -11.23 8.96 11.70
CA SER A 280 -11.87 9.49 12.91
C SER A 280 -10.91 10.13 13.92
N MET A 281 -9.62 9.83 13.81
CA MET A 281 -8.55 10.30 14.69
C MET A 281 -7.65 11.34 14.01
N ASP A 282 -8.02 11.83 12.82
CA ASP A 282 -7.23 12.78 12.02
C ASP A 282 -5.80 12.30 11.72
N LEU A 283 -5.63 11.00 11.49
CA LEU A 283 -4.33 10.34 11.23
C LEU A 283 -4.04 10.10 9.75
N ILE A 284 -4.89 10.57 8.84
CA ILE A 284 -4.64 10.47 7.39
C ILE A 284 -3.39 11.29 7.07
N ASP A 285 -2.44 10.69 6.36
CA ASP A 285 -1.19 11.36 5.99
C ASP A 285 -1.48 12.67 5.24
N ILE A 286 -0.80 13.75 5.67
CA ILE A 286 -1.01 15.11 5.15
C ILE A 286 -0.80 15.19 3.63
N GLU A 287 0.09 14.37 3.09
CA GLU A 287 0.31 14.22 1.65
C GLU A 287 -0.99 13.88 0.91
N LEU A 288 -1.74 12.88 1.38
CA LEU A 288 -2.98 12.44 0.72
C LEU A 288 -4.06 13.52 0.84
N ILE A 289 -4.12 14.21 1.98
CA ILE A 289 -5.03 15.34 2.18
C ILE A 289 -4.71 16.47 1.18
N GLU A 290 -3.44 16.83 1.03
CA GLU A 290 -2.99 17.85 0.08
C GLU A 290 -3.23 17.43 -1.38
N LEU A 291 -3.02 16.15 -1.69
CA LEU A 291 -3.31 15.57 -2.99
C LEU A 291 -4.79 15.73 -3.35
N MET A 292 -5.70 15.29 -2.47
CA MET A 292 -7.14 15.40 -2.70
C MET A 292 -7.60 16.86 -2.83
N LYS A 293 -7.04 17.76 -2.00
CA LYS A 293 -7.25 19.20 -2.15
C LYS A 293 -6.82 19.69 -3.52
N SER A 294 -5.66 19.27 -4.02
CA SER A 294 -5.14 19.68 -5.33
C SER A 294 -6.05 19.22 -6.48
N TYR A 295 -6.58 18.00 -6.41
CA TYR A 295 -7.51 17.47 -7.41
C TYR A 295 -8.86 18.15 -7.38
N SER A 296 -9.32 18.58 -6.20
CA SER A 296 -10.62 19.24 -6.03
C SER A 296 -10.67 20.73 -6.42
N LYS A 297 -9.54 21.30 -6.86
CA LYS A 297 -9.47 22.69 -7.33
C LYS A 297 -10.09 22.81 -8.73
N PRO A 298 -10.85 23.88 -9.00
CA PRO A 298 -11.43 24.15 -10.31
C PRO A 298 -10.38 24.47 -11.38
#